data_AF-A0A3Q0JBW6-F1
#
_entry.id   AF-A0A3Q0JBW6-F1
#
_cell.length_a   1.000
_cell.length_b   1.000
_cell.length_c   1.000
_cell.angle_alpha   90.00
_cell.angle_beta   90.00
_cell.angle_gamma   90.00
#
_symmetry.space_group_name_H-M   'P 1'
#
loop_
_entity.id
_entity.type
_entity.pdbx_description
1 polymer ?
#
loop_
_entity_poly.entity_id
_entity_poly.type
_entity_poly.pdbx_seq_one_letter_code
_entity_poly.pdbx_strand_id
1 'polypeptide(L)'
;MLSHLQGILLKRGYLLPTLREYWFVLKPTQLVYYKNQEEREQCGIIAIDANSWIDSTLQRIIIHTNERTYEFATYDHRSRLQWISALKLAIVHSGDRHGYQRMLASKRRKHRELECLERRRRSSVIHDMDVQLRAEKEVSLGLTREKRMLDFRHRNHRSLLTCGKSLEIPNLKLVTFADTKVSIVH
;
A
#
# COMPACT_ATOMS: atom_id res chain seq x y z
N MET A 1 -12.29 -34.60 15.50
CA MET A 1 -11.27 -34.33 16.52
C MET A 1 -9.94 -34.82 15.94
N LEU A 2 -9.04 -33.93 15.51
CA LEU A 2 -7.70 -34.36 15.05
C LEU A 2 -6.97 -34.90 16.29
N SER A 3 -6.81 -36.21 16.37
CA SER A 3 -6.04 -36.84 17.45
C SER A 3 -4.60 -36.33 17.38
N HIS A 4 -4.12 -35.77 18.49
CA HIS A 4 -2.72 -35.40 18.66
C HIS A 4 -1.93 -36.71 18.77
N LEU A 5 -1.40 -37.21 17.65
CA LEU A 5 -0.59 -38.42 17.66
C LEU A 5 0.81 -38.07 18.18
N GLN A 6 1.26 -38.83 19.17
CA GLN A 6 2.58 -38.68 19.76
C GLN A 6 3.19 -40.06 19.97
N GLY A 7 4.50 -40.18 19.79
CA GLY A 7 5.17 -41.46 19.88
C GLY A 7 6.58 -41.43 19.32
N ILE A 8 7.26 -42.57 19.46
CA ILE A 8 8.63 -42.74 18.97
C ILE A 8 8.63 -43.02 17.47
N LEU A 9 9.52 -42.34 16.73
CA LEU A 9 9.90 -42.71 15.37
C LEU A 9 11.42 -42.69 15.23
N LEU A 10 11.94 -43.57 14.37
CA LEU A 10 13.33 -43.52 13.97
C LEU A 10 13.46 -42.64 12.73
N LYS A 11 14.15 -41.51 12.85
CA LYS A 11 14.37 -40.56 11.76
C LYS A 11 15.72 -40.79 11.12
N ARG A 12 15.75 -40.84 9.79
CA ARG A 12 17.02 -40.87 9.03
C ARG A 12 17.75 -39.54 9.13
N GLY A 13 19.05 -39.62 9.41
CA GLY A 13 19.95 -38.48 9.37
C GLY A 13 20.15 -37.94 7.95
N TYR A 14 20.39 -36.63 7.84
CA TYR A 14 20.64 -35.99 6.55
C TYR A 14 22.08 -36.22 6.07
N LEU A 15 23.07 -36.00 6.95
CA LEU A 15 24.49 -36.21 6.63
C LEU A 15 24.92 -37.67 6.70
N LEU A 16 24.44 -38.39 7.72
CA LEU A 16 24.74 -39.80 7.93
C LEU A 16 23.45 -40.61 7.77
N PRO A 17 23.47 -41.73 7.03
CA PRO A 17 22.29 -42.58 6.81
C PRO A 17 21.92 -43.41 8.05
N THR A 18 22.23 -42.92 9.25
CA THR A 18 21.85 -43.53 10.52
C THR A 18 20.41 -43.17 10.87
N LEU A 19 19.64 -44.16 11.27
CA LEU A 19 18.34 -43.97 11.90
C LEU A 19 18.55 -43.65 13.38
N ARG A 20 17.93 -42.57 13.87
CA ARG A 20 17.99 -42.18 15.28
C ARG A 20 16.60 -42.05 15.86
N GLU A 21 16.43 -42.50 17.09
CA GLU A 21 15.19 -42.40 17.83
C GLU A 21 14.93 -40.96 18.24
N TYR A 22 13.69 -40.50 18.06
CA TYR A 22 13.18 -39.25 18.64
C TYR A 22 11.72 -39.42 19.05
N TRP A 23 11.29 -38.56 19.97
CA TRP A 23 9.89 -38.40 20.31
C TRP A 23 9.23 -37.43 19.35
N PHE A 24 8.21 -37.89 18.63
CA PHE A 24 7.47 -37.09 17.66
C PHE A 24 6.10 -36.74 18.18
N VAL A 25 5.65 -35.54 17.85
CA VAL A 25 4.34 -34.99 18.18
C VAL A 25 3.74 -34.37 16.94
N LEU A 26 2.67 -34.99 16.43
CA LEU A 26 1.94 -34.53 15.26
C LEU A 26 0.91 -33.48 15.65
N LYS A 27 1.14 -32.26 15.16
CA LYS A 27 0.20 -31.14 15.22
C LYS A 27 -0.47 -30.99 13.85
N PRO A 28 -1.62 -30.29 13.75
CA PRO A 28 -2.39 -30.21 12.50
C PRO A 28 -1.62 -29.76 11.25
N THR A 29 -0.59 -28.92 11.41
CA THR A 29 0.15 -28.30 10.29
C THR A 29 1.66 -28.46 10.44
N GLN A 30 2.10 -29.22 11.45
CA GLN A 30 3.52 -29.41 11.73
C GLN A 30 3.75 -30.68 12.55
N LEU A 31 4.82 -31.39 12.23
CA LEU A 31 5.33 -32.52 12.97
C LEU A 31 6.56 -32.07 13.75
N VAL A 32 6.45 -31.99 15.07
CA VAL A 32 7.52 -31.54 15.97
C VAL A 32 8.22 -32.76 16.53
N TYR A 33 9.55 -32.70 16.71
CA TYR A 33 10.28 -33.78 17.36
C TYR A 33 11.26 -33.27 18.40
N TYR A 34 11.42 -34.10 19.43
CA TYR A 34 12.18 -33.83 20.63
C TYR A 34 13.15 -34.96 20.87
N LYS A 35 14.19 -34.68 21.66
CA LYS A 35 15.19 -35.69 22.02
C LYS A 35 14.56 -36.84 22.80
N ASN A 36 13.69 -36.49 23.76
CA ASN A 36 13.03 -37.42 24.68
C ASN A 36 11.52 -37.10 24.77
N GLN A 37 10.76 -38.02 25.39
CA GLN A 37 9.31 -37.90 25.60
C GLN A 37 8.89 -36.72 26.49
N GLU A 38 9.79 -36.16 27.29
CA GLU A 38 9.50 -35.04 28.18
C GLU A 38 9.25 -33.71 27.45
N GLU A 39 9.46 -33.67 26.13
CA GLU A 39 9.26 -32.48 25.29
C GLU A 39 10.06 -31.22 25.71
N ARG A 40 11.10 -31.39 26.54
CA ARG A 40 11.94 -30.28 27.05
C ARG A 40 12.90 -29.73 26.00
N GLU A 41 13.49 -30.63 25.20
CA GLU A 41 14.49 -30.29 24.19
C GLU A 41 13.92 -30.52 22.78
N GLN A 42 13.39 -29.46 22.17
CA GLN A 42 12.92 -29.51 20.79
C GLN A 42 14.11 -29.60 19.82
N CYS A 43 14.17 -30.67 19.04
CA CYS A 43 15.23 -30.89 18.07
C CYS A 43 14.89 -30.32 16.68
N GLY A 44 13.60 -30.20 16.35
CA GLY A 44 13.17 -29.59 15.10
C GLY A 44 11.68 -29.67 14.82
N ILE A 45 11.28 -29.04 13.73
CA ILE A 45 9.90 -28.95 13.24
C ILE A 45 9.90 -29.28 11.75
N ILE A 46 8.92 -30.08 11.31
CA ILE A 46 8.67 -30.40 9.91
C ILE A 46 7.30 -29.83 9.56
N ALA A 47 7.24 -28.88 8.62
CA ALA A 47 5.97 -28.32 8.17
C ALA A 47 5.16 -29.37 7.39
N ILE A 48 3.88 -29.50 7.71
CA ILE A 48 2.93 -30.35 6.98
C ILE A 48 1.97 -29.42 6.26
N ASP A 49 2.00 -29.47 4.94
CA ASP A 49 1.18 -28.63 4.07
C ASP A 49 0.36 -29.47 3.08
N ALA A 50 -0.51 -28.79 2.31
CA ALA A 50 -1.39 -29.45 1.35
C ALA A 50 -0.64 -30.03 0.15
N ASN A 51 0.62 -29.64 -0.06
CA ASN A 51 1.48 -30.16 -1.13
C ASN A 51 2.29 -31.37 -0.65
N SER A 52 2.33 -31.61 0.66
CA SER A 52 3.04 -32.73 1.25
C SER A 52 2.32 -34.03 0.92
N TRP A 53 3.08 -35.09 0.71
CA TRP A 53 2.51 -36.41 0.44
C TRP A 53 3.37 -37.52 1.05
N ILE A 54 2.79 -38.70 1.19
CA ILE A 54 3.41 -39.83 1.88
C ILE A 54 3.57 -40.98 0.93
N ASP A 55 4.81 -41.48 0.82
CA ASP A 55 5.09 -42.78 0.24
C ASP A 55 5.17 -43.82 1.36
N SER A 56 4.40 -44.89 1.22
CA SER A 56 4.37 -46.03 2.14
C SER A 56 4.49 -47.37 1.40
N THR A 57 5.03 -47.37 0.19
CA THR A 57 5.25 -48.58 -0.62
C THR A 57 6.28 -49.52 0.00
N LEU A 58 7.21 -48.98 0.80
CA LEU A 58 8.22 -49.73 1.53
C LEU A 58 7.84 -49.94 3.00
N GLN A 59 8.64 -50.70 3.75
CA GLN A 59 8.50 -50.79 5.22
C GLN A 59 8.78 -49.47 5.96
N ARG A 60 9.14 -48.41 5.23
CA ARG A 60 9.48 -47.08 5.74
C ARG A 60 8.36 -46.09 5.42
N ILE A 61 8.23 -45.06 6.25
CA ILE A 61 7.33 -43.93 6.02
C ILE A 61 8.18 -42.82 5.40
N ILE A 62 7.89 -42.44 4.17
CA ILE A 62 8.59 -41.35 3.48
C ILE A 62 7.62 -40.18 3.34
N ILE A 63 8.00 -39.01 3.86
CA ILE A 63 7.22 -37.78 3.76
C ILE A 63 7.93 -36.84 2.81
N HIS A 64 7.28 -36.51 1.71
CA HIS A 64 7.72 -35.48 0.78
C HIS A 64 7.09 -34.15 1.18
N THR A 65 7.93 -33.15 1.47
CA THR A 65 7.51 -31.77 1.77
C THR A 65 8.09 -30.83 0.71
N ASN A 66 7.66 -29.57 0.70
CA ASN A 66 8.24 -28.55 -0.19
C ASN A 66 9.73 -28.29 0.06
N GLU A 67 10.23 -28.53 1.29
CA GLU A 67 11.63 -28.29 1.63
C GLU A 67 12.53 -29.48 1.27
N ARG A 68 12.12 -30.69 1.69
CA ARG A 68 12.85 -31.94 1.45
C ARG A 68 12.03 -33.18 1.74
N THR A 69 12.59 -34.33 1.42
CA THR A 69 12.05 -35.64 1.78
C THR A 69 12.59 -36.12 3.12
N TYR A 70 11.70 -36.66 3.95
CA TYR A 70 12.01 -37.24 5.25
C TYR A 70 11.69 -38.72 5.26
N GLU A 71 12.57 -39.51 5.86
CA GLU A 71 12.41 -40.96 5.95
C GLU A 71 12.36 -41.38 7.42
N PHE A 72 11.33 -42.15 7.75
CA PHE A 72 11.07 -42.66 9.09
C PHE A 72 10.89 -44.17 9.09
N ALA A 73 11.28 -44.79 10.20
CA ALA A 73 10.94 -46.17 10.54
C ALA A 73 10.19 -46.23 11.87
N THR A 74 9.41 -47.29 12.04
CA THR A 74 8.72 -47.64 13.29
C THR A 74 9.21 -48.99 13.78
N TYR A 75 9.03 -49.25 15.07
CA TYR A 75 9.38 -50.56 15.64
C TYR A 75 8.40 -51.66 15.21
N ASP A 76 7.13 -51.32 15.06
CA ASP A 76 6.06 -52.26 14.77
C ASP A 76 5.17 -51.78 13.62
N HIS A 77 4.50 -52.73 12.97
CA HIS A 77 3.61 -52.47 11.84
C HIS A 77 2.37 -51.65 12.24
N ARG A 78 1.85 -51.86 13.46
CA ARG A 78 0.67 -51.15 13.95
C ARG A 78 0.96 -49.67 14.14
N SER A 79 2.06 -49.31 14.80
CA SER A 79 2.49 -47.90 14.89
C SER A 79 2.71 -47.30 13.51
N ARG A 80 3.27 -48.07 12.56
CA ARG A 80 3.43 -47.61 11.17
C ARG A 80 2.11 -47.14 10.57
N LEU A 81 1.08 -47.98 10.67
CA LEU A 81 -0.26 -47.65 10.14
C LEU A 81 -0.89 -46.47 10.86
N GLN A 82 -0.72 -46.37 12.18
CA GLN A 82 -1.20 -45.22 12.96
C GLN A 82 -0.56 -43.92 12.49
N TRP A 83 0.76 -43.91 12.32
CA TRP A 83 1.50 -42.75 11.82
C TRP A 83 1.11 -42.39 10.40
N ILE A 84 1.03 -43.36 9.48
CA ILE A 84 0.60 -43.11 8.09
C ILE A 84 -0.80 -42.49 8.07
N SER A 85 -1.75 -43.06 8.81
CA SER A 85 -3.13 -42.56 8.88
C SER A 85 -3.20 -41.14 9.42
N ALA A 86 -2.54 -40.88 10.55
CA ALA A 86 -2.55 -39.58 11.19
C ALA A 86 -1.88 -38.50 10.34
N LEU A 87 -0.75 -38.82 9.69
CA LEU A 87 -0.05 -37.90 8.79
C LEU A 87 -0.86 -37.59 7.53
N LYS A 88 -1.50 -38.60 6.90
CA LYS A 88 -2.42 -38.38 5.77
C LYS A 88 -3.56 -37.44 6.17
N LEU A 89 -4.14 -37.66 7.35
CA LEU A 89 -5.20 -36.81 7.88
C LEU A 89 -4.71 -35.38 8.13
N ALA A 90 -3.52 -35.20 8.70
CA ALA A 90 -2.91 -33.88 8.90
C ALA A 90 -2.68 -33.14 7.58
N ILE A 91 -2.19 -33.81 6.53
CA ILE A 91 -2.01 -33.24 5.18
C ILE A 91 -3.35 -32.73 4.64
N VAL A 92 -4.39 -33.56 4.67
CA VAL A 92 -5.73 -33.17 4.19
C VAL A 92 -6.26 -31.94 4.94
N HIS A 93 -6.09 -31.89 6.26
CA HIS A 93 -6.57 -30.75 7.07
C HIS A 93 -5.66 -29.52 7.02
N SER A 94 -4.40 -29.65 6.60
CA SER A 94 -3.45 -28.52 6.54
C SER A 94 -3.87 -27.44 5.54
N GLY A 95 -4.58 -27.82 4.47
CA GLY A 95 -5.13 -26.91 3.46
C GLY A 95 -6.28 -26.02 3.96
N ASP A 96 -7.00 -26.48 4.98
CA ASP A 96 -8.30 -25.91 5.37
C ASP A 96 -8.17 -24.71 6.32
N ARG A 97 -7.16 -24.72 7.22
CA ARG A 97 -7.06 -23.74 8.32
C ARG A 97 -6.24 -22.49 7.99
N HIS A 98 -5.14 -22.63 7.24
CA HIS A 98 -4.30 -21.50 6.88
C HIS A 98 -4.81 -20.71 5.67
N GLY A 99 -5.56 -21.35 4.76
CA GLY A 99 -6.22 -20.65 3.65
C GLY A 99 -7.19 -19.60 4.14
N TYR A 100 -8.10 -19.96 5.04
CA TYR A 100 -9.13 -19.05 5.55
C TYR A 100 -8.54 -17.85 6.32
N GLN A 101 -7.63 -18.08 7.26
CA GLN A 101 -7.01 -16.99 8.03
C GLN A 101 -6.10 -16.09 7.17
N ARG A 102 -5.34 -16.66 6.23
CA ARG A 102 -4.55 -15.87 5.25
C ARG A 102 -5.45 -15.09 4.30
N MET A 103 -6.56 -15.67 3.85
CA MET A 103 -7.57 -14.99 3.03
C MET A 103 -8.18 -13.80 3.77
N LEU A 104 -8.57 -13.97 5.04
CA LEU A 104 -9.07 -12.87 5.86
C LEU A 104 -8.02 -11.78 6.07
N ALA A 105 -6.76 -12.15 6.29
CA ALA A 105 -5.66 -11.18 6.41
C ALA A 105 -5.42 -10.40 5.09
N SER A 106 -5.43 -11.08 3.94
CA SER A 106 -5.35 -10.44 2.62
C SER A 106 -6.55 -9.52 2.34
N LYS A 107 -7.76 -9.93 2.72
CA LYS A 107 -8.97 -9.09 2.59
C LYS A 107 -8.87 -7.82 3.41
N ARG A 108 -8.41 -7.91 4.67
CA ARG A 108 -8.15 -6.72 5.53
C ARG A 108 -7.07 -5.81 4.95
N ARG A 109 -5.99 -6.39 4.40
CA ARG A 109 -4.91 -5.62 3.75
C ARG A 109 -5.43 -4.83 2.55
N LYS A 110 -6.17 -5.49 1.64
CA LYS A 110 -6.78 -4.84 0.48
C LYS A 110 -7.74 -3.72 0.88
N HIS A 111 -8.55 -3.93 1.92
CA HIS A 111 -9.44 -2.88 2.42
C HIS A 111 -8.68 -1.64 2.90
N ARG A 112 -7.61 -1.82 3.69
CA ARG A 112 -6.77 -0.71 4.15
C ARG A 112 -6.07 0.00 2.99
N GLU A 113 -5.62 -0.73 1.99
CA GLU A 113 -4.97 -0.18 0.81
C GLU A 113 -5.93 0.68 -0.02
N LEU A 114 -7.15 0.18 -0.26
CA LEU A 114 -8.21 0.96 -0.93
C LEU A 114 -8.56 2.23 -0.16
N GLU A 115 -8.67 2.14 1.16
CA GLU A 115 -8.97 3.30 2.01
C GLU A 115 -7.83 4.33 1.99
N CYS A 116 -6.58 3.90 2.02
CA CYS A 116 -5.41 4.77 1.87
C CYS A 116 -5.38 5.45 0.49
N LEU A 117 -5.71 4.70 -0.57
CA LEU A 117 -5.71 5.21 -1.93
C LEU A 117 -6.81 6.27 -2.12
N GLU A 118 -8.02 6.01 -1.61
CA GLU A 118 -9.12 6.97 -1.60
C GLU A 118 -8.79 8.24 -0.80
N ARG A 119 -8.19 8.09 0.39
CA ARG A 119 -7.76 9.23 1.21
C ARG A 119 -6.74 10.09 0.46
N ARG A 120 -5.76 9.46 -0.19
CA ARG A 120 -4.76 10.15 -1.00
C ARG A 120 -5.40 10.87 -2.19
N ARG A 121 -6.36 10.24 -2.87
CA ARG A 121 -7.10 10.85 -3.99
C ARG A 121 -7.88 12.08 -3.54
N ARG A 122 -8.61 12.00 -2.42
CA ARG A 122 -9.32 13.15 -1.84
C ARG A 122 -8.38 14.28 -1.47
N SER A 123 -7.24 13.96 -0.84
CA SER A 123 -6.23 14.95 -0.49
C SER A 123 -5.65 15.66 -1.71
N SER A 124 -5.40 14.93 -2.81
CA SER A 124 -4.94 15.51 -4.08
C SER A 124 -5.97 16.50 -4.64
N VAL A 125 -7.24 16.09 -4.71
CA VAL A 125 -8.32 16.93 -5.24
C VAL A 125 -8.48 18.21 -4.40
N ILE A 126 -8.42 18.10 -3.08
CA ILE A 126 -8.49 19.26 -2.18
C ILE A 126 -7.30 20.19 -2.41
N HIS A 127 -6.09 19.65 -2.55
CA HIS A 127 -4.89 20.43 -2.82
C HIS A 127 -4.97 21.17 -4.15
N ASP A 128 -5.35 20.49 -5.23
CA ASP A 128 -5.49 21.08 -6.57
C ASP A 128 -6.52 22.22 -6.57
N MET A 129 -7.64 22.02 -5.86
CA MET A 129 -8.67 23.05 -5.72
C MET A 129 -8.21 24.28 -4.92
N ASP A 130 -7.41 24.11 -3.86
CA ASP A 130 -6.81 25.23 -3.12
C ASP A 130 -5.82 26.02 -3.98
N VAL A 131 -4.99 25.32 -4.77
CA VAL A 131 -4.06 25.96 -5.72
C VAL A 131 -4.83 26.81 -6.74
N GLN A 132 -5.90 26.27 -7.33
CA GLN A 132 -6.72 26.99 -8.29
C GLN A 132 -7.40 28.23 -7.68
N LEU A 133 -7.99 28.08 -6.49
CA LEU A 133 -8.64 29.20 -5.78
C LEU A 133 -7.66 30.34 -5.44
N ARG A 134 -6.40 30.01 -5.10
CA ARG A 134 -5.37 31.02 -4.84
C ARG A 134 -4.99 31.78 -6.12
N ALA A 135 -4.76 31.07 -7.21
CA ALA A 135 -4.45 31.69 -8.50
C ALA A 135 -5.60 32.61 -8.97
N GLU A 136 -6.85 32.18 -8.86
CA GLU A 136 -8.03 33.00 -9.21
C GLU A 136 -8.12 34.27 -8.34
N LYS A 137 -7.87 34.17 -7.04
CA LYS A 137 -7.85 35.33 -6.13
C LYS A 137 -6.76 36.32 -6.51
N GLU A 138 -5.55 35.86 -6.82
CA GLU A 138 -4.43 36.73 -7.23
C GLU A 138 -4.73 37.47 -8.53
N VAL A 139 -5.29 36.79 -9.54
CA VAL A 139 -5.73 37.41 -10.80
C VAL A 139 -6.80 38.47 -10.53
N SER A 140 -7.81 38.15 -9.73
CA SER A 140 -8.90 39.08 -9.41
C SER A 140 -8.42 40.33 -8.65
N LEU A 141 -7.49 40.16 -7.71
CA LEU A 141 -6.82 41.26 -7.03
C LEU A 141 -5.97 42.11 -7.98
N GLY A 142 -5.25 41.48 -8.89
CA GLY A 142 -4.47 42.14 -9.94
C GLY A 142 -5.33 43.05 -10.82
N LEU A 143 -6.43 42.51 -11.35
CA LEU A 143 -7.39 43.25 -12.18
C LEU A 143 -8.03 44.43 -11.41
N THR A 144 -8.39 44.21 -10.14
CA THR A 144 -8.94 45.26 -9.28
C THR A 144 -7.94 46.40 -9.07
N ARG A 145 -6.67 46.06 -8.82
CA ARG A 145 -5.59 47.03 -8.65
C ARG A 145 -5.33 47.83 -9.93
N GLU A 146 -5.28 47.15 -11.08
CA GLU A 146 -5.12 47.79 -12.38
C GLU A 146 -6.27 48.75 -12.69
N LYS A 147 -7.52 48.32 -12.49
CA LYS A 147 -8.69 49.19 -12.66
C LYS A 147 -8.60 50.45 -11.80
N ARG A 148 -8.20 50.35 -10.53
CA ARG A 148 -8.00 51.52 -9.65
C ARG A 148 -6.92 52.46 -10.18
N MET A 149 -5.83 51.93 -10.71
CA MET A 149 -4.74 52.73 -11.31
C MET A 149 -5.22 53.44 -12.58
N LEU A 150 -6.00 52.77 -13.43
CA LEU A 150 -6.62 53.37 -14.61
C LEU A 150 -7.57 54.50 -14.22
N ASP A 151 -8.44 54.28 -13.24
CA ASP A 151 -9.38 55.28 -12.74
C ASP A 151 -8.66 56.50 -12.13
N PHE A 152 -7.53 56.27 -11.45
CA PHE A 152 -6.67 57.33 -10.92
C PHE A 152 -6.03 58.13 -12.05
N ARG A 153 -5.47 57.45 -13.06
CA ARG A 153 -4.87 58.08 -14.24
C ARG A 153 -5.89 58.90 -15.03
N HIS A 154 -7.10 58.38 -15.24
CA HIS A 154 -8.19 59.12 -15.88
C HIS A 154 -8.58 60.36 -15.08
N ARG A 155 -8.68 60.26 -13.75
CA ARG A 155 -8.95 61.41 -12.88
C ARG A 155 -7.85 62.47 -12.94
N ASN A 156 -6.58 62.07 -12.91
CA ASN A 156 -5.45 62.99 -13.03
C ASN A 156 -5.35 63.63 -14.43
N HIS A 157 -5.62 62.88 -15.50
CA HIS A 157 -5.67 63.46 -16.84
C HIS A 157 -6.82 64.48 -16.95
N ARG A 158 -7.99 64.17 -16.37
CA ARG A 158 -9.12 65.11 -16.32
C ARG A 158 -8.80 66.36 -15.51
N SER A 159 -8.08 66.22 -14.39
CA SER A 159 -7.67 67.37 -13.55
C SER A 159 -6.63 68.25 -14.25
N LEU A 160 -5.68 67.66 -14.98
CA LEU A 160 -4.70 68.39 -15.80
C LEU A 160 -5.38 69.18 -16.93
N LEU A 161 -6.39 68.61 -17.60
CA LEU A 161 -7.19 69.31 -18.60
C LEU A 161 -8.02 70.46 -17.99
N THR A 162 -8.47 70.35 -16.75
CA THR A 162 -9.17 71.44 -16.04
C THR A 162 -8.24 72.49 -15.43
N CYS A 163 -6.99 72.13 -15.11
CA CYS A 163 -5.98 73.04 -14.53
C CYS A 163 -5.19 73.81 -15.62
N GLY A 164 -5.23 73.37 -16.88
CA GLY A 164 -4.61 74.04 -18.03
C GLY A 164 -5.27 75.36 -18.49
N LYS A 165 -6.04 76.05 -17.62
CA LYS A 165 -6.58 77.39 -17.88
C LYS A 165 -6.19 78.36 -16.77
N SER A 166 -4.91 78.62 -16.60
CA SER A 166 -4.41 79.79 -15.86
C SER A 166 -2.96 80.07 -16.25
N LEU A 167 -2.78 80.72 -17.39
CA LEU A 167 -1.64 81.58 -17.66
C LEU A 167 -2.23 82.92 -18.08
N GLU A 168 -2.11 83.89 -17.17
CA GLU A 168 -2.66 85.23 -17.25
C GLU A 168 -2.02 86.05 -18.38
N ILE A 169 -2.83 86.84 -19.08
CA ILE A 169 -2.42 88.16 -19.60
C ILE A 169 -3.60 89.11 -19.33
N PRO A 170 -3.54 90.02 -18.34
CA PRO A 170 -4.55 91.05 -18.17
C PRO A 170 -4.23 92.26 -19.04
N ASN A 171 -5.27 92.78 -19.71
CA ASN A 171 -5.30 93.95 -20.60
C ASN A 171 -4.97 93.71 -22.08
N LEU A 172 -6.01 93.52 -22.91
CA LEU A 172 -6.29 94.39 -24.06
C LEU A 172 -7.64 94.02 -24.70
N LYS A 173 -8.26 95.05 -25.29
CA LYS A 173 -9.68 95.21 -25.59
C LYS A 173 -10.19 94.23 -26.66
N LEU A 174 -11.46 93.84 -26.52
CA LEU A 174 -12.28 93.30 -27.60
C LEU A 174 -12.27 94.26 -28.79
N VAL A 175 -11.70 93.82 -29.90
CA VAL A 175 -12.00 94.36 -31.23
C VAL A 175 -12.40 93.16 -32.08
N THR A 176 -13.70 93.07 -32.34
CA THR A 176 -14.26 92.26 -33.42
C THR A 176 -13.78 92.81 -34.75
N PHE A 177 -13.18 91.97 -35.58
CA PHE A 177 -13.12 92.21 -37.02
C PHE A 177 -13.37 90.90 -37.77
N ALA A 178 -14.13 91.06 -38.86
CA ALA A 178 -14.67 90.02 -39.69
C ALA A 178 -13.61 89.35 -40.59
N ASP A 179 -14.02 88.17 -41.05
CA ASP A 179 -13.75 87.59 -42.36
C ASP A 179 -12.45 86.84 -42.66
N THR A 180 -12.71 85.77 -43.42
CA THR A 180 -11.89 85.07 -44.40
C THR A 180 -10.87 84.00 -43.98
N LYS A 181 -11.25 82.78 -44.42
CA LYS A 181 -10.46 81.81 -45.21
C LYS A 181 -9.38 80.98 -44.51
N VAL A 182 -9.75 79.70 -44.43
CA VAL A 182 -8.91 78.51 -44.61
C VAL A 182 -7.84 78.72 -45.69
N SER A 183 -6.57 78.45 -45.34
CA SER A 183 -5.57 77.77 -46.20
C SER A 183 -4.31 77.39 -45.41
N ILE A 184 -3.68 76.30 -45.84
CA ILE A 184 -2.60 75.55 -45.19
C ILE A 184 -1.23 75.93 -45.79
N VAL A 185 -0.15 75.69 -45.01
CA VAL A 185 1.29 75.52 -45.35
C VAL A 185 2.03 76.80 -45.85
N HIS A 186 3.32 77.07 -45.58
CA HIS A 186 4.49 76.31 -45.10
C HIS A 186 5.52 77.29 -44.49
#